data_AF-A0A946I9Q4-F1
#
_entry.id   AF-A0A946I9Q4-F1
#
_cell.length_a   1.000
_cell.length_b   1.000
_cell.length_c   1.000
_cell.angle_alpha   90.00
_cell.angle_beta   90.00
_cell.angle_gamma   90.00
#
_symmetry.space_group_name_H-M   'P 1'
#
loop_
_entity.id
_entity.type
_entity.pdbx_description
1 polymer ?
#
loop_
_entity_poly.entity_id
_entity_poly.type
_entity_poly.pdbx_seq_one_letter_code
_entity_poly.pdbx_strand_id
1 'polypeptide(L)'
;MKTSGKIELGLRRAVWELPAELANLHHKVPINSSRFLKLAPRPSRHWNARRAAEIAVGAGFTLDKPCFFRSQIAFLKVTKIESLPDSVGPKMQTLMVGLNPSPYSSASRMPYGRPGNRFWPAAHRAGLISMDRDIHHALVHHGVGFTDLVRRTTRRAEEVDASEFRSGFGRVTSLIEWLKPKVVCFVGLSGWRIVSNPKAKAGIQPESIGLTTVYVMPHPSGLNAHANLKDLIGHFSKVKRLSA
;
A
#
# COMPACT_ATOMS: atom_id res chain seq x y z
N MET A 1 27.29 22.16 9.23
CA MET A 1 26.27 21.23 8.70
C MET A 1 25.46 20.70 9.87
N LYS A 2 24.20 21.15 10.06
CA LYS A 2 23.35 20.69 11.16
C LYS A 2 23.13 19.18 11.03
N THR A 3 23.50 18.42 12.06
CA THR A 3 23.14 17.01 12.23
C THR A 3 21.63 16.88 12.05
N SER A 4 21.17 16.21 11.00
CA SER A 4 19.72 15.96 10.87
C SER A 4 19.33 15.07 12.05
N GLY A 5 18.53 15.65 12.95
CA GLY A 5 18.17 15.02 14.22
C GLY A 5 17.59 13.63 13.99
N LYS A 6 18.04 12.67 14.80
CA LYS A 6 17.49 11.33 14.85
C LYS A 6 16.00 11.41 15.17
N ILE A 7 15.15 10.81 14.33
CA ILE A 7 13.70 10.77 14.53
C ILE A 7 13.37 9.44 15.20
N GLU A 8 12.72 9.50 16.37
CA GLU A 8 12.26 8.32 17.09
C GLU A 8 10.74 8.16 16.93
N LEU A 9 10.31 6.95 16.54
CA LEU A 9 8.91 6.59 16.30
C LEU A 9 8.57 5.27 16.98
N GLY A 10 7.28 5.04 17.24
CA GLY A 10 6.75 3.79 17.80
C GLY A 10 6.83 3.66 19.31
N LEU A 11 7.28 4.68 20.05
CA LEU A 11 7.45 4.56 21.50
C LEU A 11 6.12 4.20 22.19
N ARG A 12 6.10 3.04 22.86
CA ARG A 12 4.90 2.45 23.51
C ARG A 12 3.74 2.16 22.54
N ARG A 13 3.99 2.08 21.24
CA ARG A 13 2.99 1.78 20.20
C ARG A 13 3.16 0.34 19.72
N ALA A 14 2.08 -0.27 19.25
CA ALA A 14 2.16 -1.56 18.59
C ALA A 14 2.83 -1.42 17.22
N VAL A 15 3.43 -2.50 16.71
CA VAL A 15 4.12 -2.50 15.41
C VAL A 15 3.19 -2.07 14.27
N TRP A 16 1.90 -2.43 14.33
CA TRP A 16 0.92 -2.08 13.31
C TRP A 16 0.50 -0.60 13.32
N GLU A 17 0.93 0.20 14.31
CA GLU A 17 0.74 1.66 14.32
C GLU A 17 1.87 2.39 13.57
N LEU A 18 3.03 1.74 13.36
CA LEU A 18 4.18 2.34 12.66
C LEU A 18 3.89 2.81 11.23
N PRO A 19 3.10 2.10 10.39
CA PRO A 19 2.73 2.59 9.06
C PRO A 19 2.13 4.00 9.10
N ALA A 20 1.22 4.27 10.05
CA ALA A 20 0.58 5.58 10.20
C ALA A 20 1.57 6.66 10.70
N GLU A 21 2.43 6.33 11.66
CA GLU A 21 3.49 7.26 12.12
C GLU A 21 4.46 7.63 11.00
N LEU A 22 4.86 6.65 10.19
CA LEU A 22 5.76 6.87 9.06
C LEU A 22 5.07 7.60 7.90
N ALA A 23 3.77 7.39 7.67
CA ALA A 23 2.98 8.19 6.74
C ALA A 23 2.92 9.67 7.18
N ASN A 24 2.73 9.93 8.48
CA ASN A 24 2.78 11.28 9.02
C ASN A 24 4.16 11.92 8.84
N LEU A 25 5.24 11.15 9.02
CA LEU A 25 6.60 11.62 8.74
C LEU A 25 6.80 11.92 7.26
N HIS A 26 6.36 11.02 6.37
CA HIS A 26 6.42 11.16 4.91
C HIS A 26 5.85 12.52 4.47
N HIS A 27 4.74 12.97 5.05
CA HIS A 27 4.10 14.24 4.69
C HIS A 27 4.84 15.49 5.18
N LYS A 28 5.75 15.34 6.15
CA LYS A 28 6.50 16.44 6.79
C LYS A 28 7.92 16.61 6.24
N VAL A 29 8.44 15.60 5.55
CA VAL A 29 9.82 15.62 5.05
C VAL A 29 9.86 15.92 3.54
N PRO A 30 10.78 16.79 3.08
CA PRO A 30 10.96 17.02 1.65
C PRO A 30 11.38 15.74 0.90
N ILE A 31 10.97 15.63 -0.35
CA ILE A 31 11.46 14.61 -1.29
C ILE A 31 12.99 14.76 -1.42
N ASN A 32 13.70 13.63 -1.60
CA ASN A 32 15.16 13.50 -1.67
C ASN A 32 15.90 13.88 -0.37
N SER A 33 15.19 14.10 0.74
CA SER A 33 15.83 14.35 2.02
C SER A 33 16.08 13.07 2.81
N SER A 34 17.33 12.91 3.30
CA SER A 34 17.74 11.76 4.12
C SER A 34 17.42 11.98 5.60
N ARG A 35 17.02 10.91 6.30
CA ARG A 35 16.68 10.89 7.73
C ARG A 35 17.25 9.65 8.41
N PHE A 36 17.63 9.80 9.67
CA PHE A 36 17.94 8.69 10.55
C PHE A 36 16.73 8.38 11.42
N LEU A 37 16.16 7.18 11.26
CA LEU A 37 15.02 6.70 12.02
C LEU A 37 15.48 5.73 13.11
N LYS A 38 14.91 5.87 14.29
CA LYS A 38 14.88 4.87 15.36
C LYS A 38 13.44 4.42 15.54
N LEU A 39 13.14 3.18 15.15
CA LEU A 39 11.82 2.59 15.37
C LEU A 39 11.88 1.69 16.61
N ALA A 40 11.12 2.04 17.63
CA ALA A 40 11.11 1.34 18.92
C ALA A 40 9.67 1.00 19.37
N PRO A 41 8.92 0.21 18.58
CA PRO A 41 7.59 -0.27 18.97
C PRO A 41 7.66 -1.21 20.17
N ARG A 42 6.50 -1.49 20.78
CA ARG A 42 6.36 -2.61 21.71
C ARG A 42 6.81 -3.89 20.99
N PRO A 43 7.69 -4.70 21.62
CA PRO A 43 8.16 -5.95 21.03
C PRO A 43 7.01 -6.88 20.62
N SER A 44 7.20 -7.58 19.50
CA SER A 44 6.30 -8.64 19.07
C SER A 44 7.05 -9.64 18.20
N ARG A 45 6.51 -10.84 18.04
CA ARG A 45 7.08 -11.87 17.14
C ARG A 45 7.19 -11.44 15.67
N HIS A 46 6.39 -10.44 15.27
CA HIS A 46 6.38 -9.91 13.92
C HIS A 46 7.36 -8.74 13.74
N TRP A 47 8.03 -8.31 14.82
CA TRP A 47 9.01 -7.22 14.79
C TRP A 47 10.42 -7.75 14.60
N ASN A 48 11.03 -7.39 13.47
CA ASN A 48 12.40 -7.73 13.12
C ASN A 48 12.94 -6.71 12.11
N ALA A 49 14.22 -6.85 11.74
CA ALA A 49 14.89 -5.97 10.79
C ALA A 49 14.16 -5.87 9.44
N ARG A 50 13.66 -7.01 8.93
CA ARG A 50 12.93 -7.07 7.66
C ARG A 50 11.61 -6.29 7.72
N ARG A 51 10.82 -6.47 8.79
CA ARG A 51 9.57 -5.74 8.99
C ARG A 51 9.80 -4.24 9.07
N ALA A 52 10.84 -3.81 9.79
CA ALA A 52 11.20 -2.40 9.90
C ALA A 52 11.54 -1.78 8.54
N ALA A 53 12.34 -2.49 7.73
CA ALA A 53 12.68 -2.12 6.36
C ALA A 53 11.44 -2.03 5.47
N GLU A 54 10.58 -3.05 5.47
CA GLU A 54 9.39 -3.13 4.62
C GLU A 54 8.35 -2.04 4.94
N ILE A 55 8.15 -1.70 6.22
CA ILE A 55 7.24 -0.61 6.61
C ILE A 55 7.83 0.75 6.20
N ALA A 56 9.15 0.95 6.32
CA ALA A 56 9.78 2.18 5.84
C ALA A 56 9.64 2.33 4.30
N VAL A 57 9.83 1.25 3.55
CA VAL A 57 9.59 1.22 2.10
C VAL A 57 8.12 1.49 1.79
N GLY A 58 7.20 0.83 2.50
CA GLY A 58 5.76 1.08 2.39
C GLY A 58 5.38 2.54 2.67
N ALA A 59 6.07 3.20 3.58
CA ALA A 59 5.89 4.63 3.83
C ALA A 59 6.56 5.55 2.79
N GLY A 60 7.07 5.03 1.67
CA GLY A 60 7.61 5.84 0.58
C GLY A 60 9.02 6.38 0.87
N PHE A 61 9.85 5.54 1.49
CA PHE A 61 11.27 5.79 1.69
C PHE A 61 12.12 4.71 1.01
N THR A 62 13.29 5.09 0.50
CA THR A 62 14.36 4.15 0.16
C THR A 62 15.27 3.95 1.36
N LEU A 63 15.95 2.81 1.42
CA LEU A 63 16.95 2.51 2.44
C LEU A 63 18.34 2.83 1.88
N ASP A 64 19.05 3.76 2.52
CA ASP A 64 20.41 4.13 2.11
C ASP A 64 21.41 3.00 2.46
N LYS A 65 21.04 2.13 3.41
CA LYS A 65 21.79 0.96 3.87
C LYS A 65 20.84 -0.06 4.53
N PRO A 66 21.26 -1.33 4.69
CA PRO A 66 20.47 -2.32 5.42
C PRO A 66 20.08 -1.86 6.83
N CYS A 67 18.90 -2.27 7.29
CA CYS A 67 18.40 -1.99 8.64
C CYS A 67 19.33 -2.61 9.69
N PHE A 68 19.83 -1.81 10.62
CA PHE A 68 20.49 -2.32 11.81
C PHE A 68 19.45 -2.56 12.90
N PHE A 69 19.41 -3.76 13.48
CA PHE A 69 18.40 -4.15 14.47
C PHE A 69 19.08 -4.73 15.71
N ARG A 70 18.79 -4.15 16.87
CA ARG A 70 19.32 -4.61 18.16
C ARG A 70 18.31 -4.36 19.26
N SER A 71 18.13 -5.34 20.15
CA SER A 71 17.28 -5.22 21.34
C SER A 71 15.88 -4.68 21.03
N GLN A 72 15.22 -5.20 19.97
CA GLN A 72 13.89 -4.78 19.52
C GLN A 72 13.80 -3.34 18.99
N ILE A 73 14.94 -2.70 18.70
CA ILE A 73 15.00 -1.37 18.11
C ILE A 73 15.61 -1.48 16.71
N ALA A 74 14.93 -0.87 15.73
CA ALA A 74 15.42 -0.76 14.36
C ALA A 74 16.02 0.62 14.11
N PHE A 75 17.16 0.66 13.45
CA PHE A 75 17.86 1.87 13.04
C PHE A 75 17.99 1.88 11.51
N LEU A 76 17.42 2.91 10.89
CA LEU A 76 17.36 3.03 9.43
C LEU A 76 17.93 4.39 9.03
N LYS A 77 18.76 4.42 7.99
CA LYS A 77 19.05 5.64 7.25
C LYS A 77 18.22 5.58 5.97
N VAL A 78 17.31 6.53 5.80
CA VAL A 78 16.29 6.47 4.75
C VAL A 78 16.26 7.78 3.97
N THR A 79 15.90 7.69 2.69
CA THR A 79 15.69 8.87 1.83
C THR A 79 14.26 8.90 1.33
N LYS A 80 13.62 10.07 1.44
CA LYS A 80 12.25 10.25 0.98
C LYS A 80 12.18 10.24 -0.55
N ILE A 81 11.30 9.42 -1.13
CA ILE A 81 11.00 9.43 -2.57
C ILE A 81 9.65 10.08 -2.85
N GLU A 82 9.40 10.51 -4.08
CA GLU A 82 8.03 10.87 -4.51
C GLU A 82 7.16 9.60 -4.55
N SER A 83 6.13 9.55 -3.73
CA SER A 83 5.35 8.34 -3.45
C SER A 83 4.06 8.70 -2.71
N LEU A 84 3.17 7.74 -2.55
CA LEU A 84 2.05 7.78 -1.61
C LEU A 84 2.36 6.77 -0.48
N PRO A 85 2.21 7.08 0.81
CA PRO A 85 2.47 6.11 1.88
C PRO A 85 1.35 5.07 1.98
N ASP A 86 1.67 3.88 2.53
CA ASP A 86 0.68 2.85 2.81
C ASP A 86 -0.36 3.35 3.84
N SER A 87 -1.63 3.02 3.62
CA SER A 87 -2.71 3.15 4.61
C SER A 87 -3.16 1.76 5.02
N VAL A 88 -2.57 1.22 6.08
CA VAL A 88 -2.79 -0.16 6.52
C VAL A 88 -2.83 -0.24 8.03
N GLY A 89 -3.55 -1.21 8.56
CA GLY A 89 -3.74 -1.39 9.99
C GLY A 89 -4.29 -2.77 10.35
N PRO A 90 -4.52 -3.03 11.65
CA PRO A 90 -5.08 -4.29 12.11
C PRO A 90 -6.56 -4.42 11.69
N LYS A 91 -7.10 -5.65 11.70
CA LYS A 91 -8.52 -5.96 11.39
C LYS A 91 -9.00 -5.48 10.02
N MET A 92 -8.07 -5.29 9.08
CA MET A 92 -8.37 -4.90 7.72
C MET A 92 -9.23 -5.98 7.05
N GLN A 93 -10.33 -5.59 6.41
CA GLN A 93 -11.21 -6.49 5.67
C GLN A 93 -10.72 -6.65 4.24
N THR A 94 -10.22 -5.56 3.63
CA THR A 94 -9.74 -5.54 2.26
C THR A 94 -8.47 -4.71 2.14
N LEU A 95 -7.44 -5.26 1.48
CA LEU A 95 -6.27 -4.50 1.04
C LEU A 95 -6.37 -4.22 -0.45
N MET A 96 -6.44 -2.94 -0.84
CA MET A 96 -6.34 -2.50 -2.23
C MET A 96 -4.86 -2.37 -2.62
N VAL A 97 -4.47 -3.05 -3.70
CA VAL A 97 -3.10 -3.03 -4.21
C VAL A 97 -3.09 -2.45 -5.62
N GLY A 98 -2.60 -1.23 -5.77
CA GLY A 98 -2.34 -0.63 -7.08
C GLY A 98 -0.99 -1.04 -7.66
N LEU A 99 -0.67 -0.53 -8.85
CA LEU A 99 0.60 -0.78 -9.52
C LEU A 99 1.68 0.10 -8.90
N ASN A 100 1.52 1.41 -9.06
CA ASN A 100 2.38 2.46 -8.53
C ASN A 100 1.65 3.82 -8.54
N PRO A 101 2.08 4.80 -7.72
CA PRO A 101 1.47 6.11 -7.71
C PRO A 101 1.68 6.89 -9.02
N SER A 102 0.63 7.57 -9.48
CA SER A 102 0.76 8.64 -10.49
C SER A 102 1.20 9.96 -9.85
N PRO A 103 1.77 10.92 -10.61
CA PRO A 103 2.18 12.21 -10.05
C PRO A 103 1.01 12.96 -9.43
N TYR A 104 -0.18 12.84 -10.02
CA TYR A 104 -1.39 13.43 -9.45
C TYR A 104 -1.74 12.81 -8.09
N SER A 105 -1.74 11.48 -8.00
CA SER A 105 -2.06 10.76 -6.75
C SER A 105 -1.05 11.05 -5.64
N SER A 106 0.24 11.12 -6.00
CA SER A 106 1.32 11.50 -5.07
C SER A 106 1.14 12.93 -4.56
N ALA A 107 0.96 13.90 -5.47
CA ALA A 107 0.79 15.32 -5.11
C ALA A 107 -0.47 15.57 -4.27
N SER A 108 -1.59 14.95 -4.63
CA SER A 108 -2.87 15.05 -3.90
C SER A 108 -2.96 14.15 -2.66
N ARG A 109 -1.96 13.30 -2.43
CA ARG A 109 -1.92 12.31 -1.33
C ARG A 109 -3.15 11.39 -1.31
N MET A 110 -3.67 11.07 -2.49
CA MET A 110 -4.91 10.33 -2.67
C MET A 110 -4.70 9.15 -3.63
N PRO A 111 -4.84 7.88 -3.19
CA PRO A 111 -4.78 6.76 -4.11
C PRO A 111 -5.92 6.93 -5.11
N TYR A 112 -5.64 6.65 -6.39
CA TYR A 112 -6.62 6.85 -7.46
C TYR A 112 -7.22 8.27 -7.54
N GLY A 113 -6.48 9.30 -7.11
CA GLY A 113 -7.01 10.67 -6.95
C GLY A 113 -7.34 11.44 -8.24
N ARG A 114 -6.79 11.03 -9.39
CA ARG A 114 -6.94 11.78 -10.66
C ARG A 114 -8.41 11.97 -11.05
N PRO A 115 -8.84 13.17 -11.49
CA PRO A 115 -10.15 13.36 -12.08
C PRO A 115 -10.40 12.37 -13.22
N GLY A 116 -11.60 11.80 -13.26
CA GLY A 116 -11.96 10.73 -14.19
C GLY A 116 -11.49 9.34 -13.80
N ASN A 117 -10.69 9.17 -12.74
CA ASN A 117 -10.52 7.84 -12.12
C ASN A 117 -11.82 7.46 -11.38
N ARG A 118 -12.28 6.24 -11.63
CA ARG A 118 -13.59 5.75 -11.19
C ARG A 118 -13.53 4.91 -9.91
N PHE A 119 -12.37 4.77 -9.27
CA PHE A 119 -12.20 3.96 -8.05
C PHE A 119 -13.18 4.40 -6.95
N TRP A 120 -13.08 5.66 -6.50
CA TRP A 120 -13.85 6.14 -5.36
C TRP A 120 -15.36 6.16 -5.60
N PRO A 121 -15.87 6.69 -6.75
CA PRO A 121 -17.29 6.61 -7.07
C PRO A 121 -17.82 5.17 -7.14
N ALA A 122 -17.04 4.23 -7.69
CA ALA A 122 -17.46 2.83 -7.79
C ALA A 122 -17.46 2.14 -6.42
N ALA A 123 -16.43 2.37 -5.60
CA ALA A 123 -16.33 1.80 -4.25
C ALA A 123 -17.45 2.33 -3.33
N HIS A 124 -17.75 3.62 -3.41
CA HIS A 124 -18.86 4.24 -2.68
C HIS A 124 -20.22 3.66 -3.11
N ARG A 125 -20.48 3.58 -4.43
CA ARG A 125 -21.75 3.02 -4.95
C ARG A 125 -21.91 1.52 -4.69
N ALA A 126 -20.82 0.77 -4.58
CA ALA A 126 -20.84 -0.63 -4.14
C ALA A 126 -21.03 -0.76 -2.61
N GLY A 127 -21.02 0.35 -1.87
CA GLY A 127 -21.08 0.38 -0.41
C GLY A 127 -19.86 -0.25 0.25
N LEU A 128 -18.73 -0.37 -0.46
CA LEU A 128 -17.46 -0.84 0.11
C LEU A 128 -16.84 0.20 1.05
N ILE A 129 -17.15 1.47 0.80
CA ILE A 129 -16.84 2.63 1.63
C ILE A 129 -18.07 3.51 1.71
N SER A 130 -18.17 4.35 2.76
CA SER A 130 -19.30 5.26 2.96
C SER A 130 -18.96 6.74 2.79
N MET A 131 -17.69 7.08 2.57
CA MET A 131 -17.25 8.45 2.29
C MET A 131 -16.35 8.45 1.05
N ASP A 132 -16.57 9.40 0.16
CA ASP A 132 -15.73 9.59 -1.02
C ASP A 132 -14.37 10.17 -0.61
N ARG A 133 -13.29 9.60 -1.13
CA ARG A 133 -11.92 10.12 -0.99
C ARG A 133 -11.46 10.39 0.45
N ASP A 134 -11.89 9.56 1.40
CA ASP A 134 -11.36 9.56 2.76
C ASP A 134 -10.68 8.22 3.08
N ILE A 135 -9.35 8.24 3.00
CA ILE A 135 -8.49 7.07 3.21
C ILE A 135 -8.57 6.58 4.67
N HIS A 136 -8.64 7.52 5.62
CA HIS A 136 -8.68 7.20 7.03
C HIS A 136 -10.03 6.60 7.40
N HIS A 137 -11.13 7.20 6.91
CA HIS A 137 -12.48 6.67 7.11
C HIS A 137 -12.64 5.29 6.48
N ALA A 138 -12.12 5.08 5.27
CA ALA A 138 -12.11 3.78 4.61
C ALA A 138 -11.39 2.71 5.44
N LEU A 139 -10.22 3.02 6.01
CA LEU A 139 -9.47 2.08 6.83
C LEU A 139 -10.16 1.81 8.17
N VAL A 140 -10.55 2.86 8.90
CA VAL A 140 -11.07 2.75 10.28
C VAL A 140 -12.47 2.18 10.34
N HIS A 141 -13.37 2.63 9.45
CA HIS A 141 -14.79 2.25 9.51
C HIS A 141 -15.16 1.09 8.58
N HIS A 142 -14.40 0.86 7.51
CA HIS A 142 -14.68 -0.19 6.53
C HIS A 142 -13.57 -1.24 6.43
N GLY A 143 -12.45 -1.07 7.14
CA GLY A 143 -11.32 -1.98 7.05
C GLY A 143 -10.70 -2.03 5.65
N VAL A 144 -10.79 -0.95 4.87
CA VAL A 144 -10.23 -0.86 3.51
C VAL A 144 -8.89 -0.13 3.55
N GLY A 145 -7.80 -0.87 3.39
CA GLY A 145 -6.45 -0.31 3.30
C GLY A 145 -5.95 -0.17 1.87
N PHE A 146 -4.84 0.56 1.71
CA PHE A 146 -4.26 0.91 0.42
C PHE A 146 -2.74 0.72 0.42
N THR A 147 -2.23 0.10 -0.63
CA THR A 147 -0.80 0.02 -0.97
C THR A 147 -0.63 -0.06 -2.49
N ASP A 148 0.61 -0.06 -2.96
CA ASP A 148 0.97 -0.31 -4.35
C ASP A 148 2.13 -1.32 -4.40
N LEU A 149 2.20 -2.10 -5.47
CA LEU A 149 3.34 -2.99 -5.72
C LEU A 149 4.64 -2.19 -5.72
N VAL A 150 4.71 -1.12 -6.51
CA VAL A 150 5.89 -0.27 -6.64
C VAL A 150 5.62 1.09 -5.99
N ARG A 151 6.57 1.53 -5.16
CA ARG A 151 6.38 2.72 -4.31
C ARG A 151 6.70 4.03 -5.00
N ARG A 152 7.66 4.04 -5.92
CA ARG A 152 8.05 5.29 -6.60
C ARG A 152 6.96 5.75 -7.56
N THR A 153 6.79 7.06 -7.63
CA THR A 153 5.90 7.70 -8.59
C THR A 153 6.52 7.66 -9.98
N THR A 154 5.73 7.34 -11.00
CA THR A 154 6.13 7.43 -12.41
C THR A 154 5.07 8.15 -13.23
N ARG A 155 5.45 8.80 -14.33
CA ARG A 155 4.46 9.46 -15.20
C ARG A 155 3.68 8.42 -16.01
N ARG A 156 4.35 7.33 -16.39
CA ARG A 156 3.84 6.24 -17.21
C ARG A 156 4.07 4.91 -16.52
N ALA A 157 3.12 3.99 -16.65
CA ALA A 157 3.22 2.68 -16.00
C ALA A 157 4.35 1.82 -16.59
N GLU A 158 4.68 2.07 -17.86
CA GLU A 158 5.76 1.40 -18.61
C GLU A 158 7.16 1.75 -18.10
N GLU A 159 7.29 2.80 -17.27
CA GLU A 159 8.56 3.14 -16.62
C GLU A 159 8.93 2.16 -15.50
N VAL A 160 8.00 1.29 -15.07
CA VAL A 160 8.20 0.36 -13.96
C VAL A 160 8.65 -1.01 -14.48
N ASP A 161 9.83 -1.44 -14.02
CA ASP A 161 10.40 -2.70 -14.48
C ASP A 161 9.75 -3.92 -13.80
N ALA A 162 9.80 -5.07 -14.48
CA ALA A 162 9.27 -6.33 -13.94
C ALA A 162 9.96 -6.75 -12.63
N SER A 163 11.23 -6.39 -12.43
CA SER A 163 11.98 -6.63 -11.18
C SER A 163 11.45 -5.81 -10.01
N GLU A 164 11.01 -4.58 -10.25
CA GLU A 164 10.37 -3.73 -9.24
C GLU A 164 9.02 -4.31 -8.83
N PHE A 165 8.22 -4.78 -9.79
CA PHE A 165 6.98 -5.48 -9.49
C PHE A 165 7.20 -6.73 -8.64
N ARG A 166 8.20 -7.57 -8.97
CA ARG A 166 8.53 -8.77 -8.18
C ARG A 166 8.98 -8.43 -6.75
N SER A 167 9.83 -7.43 -6.60
CA SER A 167 10.30 -6.97 -5.28
C SER A 167 9.15 -6.39 -4.45
N GLY A 168 8.31 -5.59 -5.10
CA GLY A 168 7.09 -5.03 -4.55
C GLY A 168 6.09 -6.08 -4.10
N PHE A 169 5.92 -7.13 -4.89
CA PHE A 169 5.05 -8.26 -4.57
C PHE A 169 5.53 -9.00 -3.33
N GLY A 170 6.84 -9.26 -3.19
CA GLY A 170 7.40 -9.87 -1.98
C GLY A 170 7.10 -9.05 -0.70
N ARG A 171 7.19 -7.72 -0.78
CA ARG A 171 6.82 -6.81 0.32
C ARG A 171 5.33 -6.87 0.63
N VAL A 172 4.47 -6.83 -0.40
CA VAL A 172 3.00 -6.89 -0.25
C VAL A 172 2.57 -8.24 0.32
N THR A 173 3.16 -9.35 -0.10
CA THR A 173 2.93 -10.68 0.48
C THR A 173 3.29 -10.71 1.96
N SER A 174 4.47 -10.21 2.33
CA SER A 174 4.87 -10.08 3.75
C SER A 174 3.91 -9.20 4.56
N LEU A 175 3.32 -8.17 3.95
CA LEU A 175 2.32 -7.31 4.58
C LEU A 175 0.99 -8.04 4.79
N ILE A 176 0.55 -8.82 3.80
CA ILE A 176 -0.67 -9.63 3.85
C ILE A 176 -0.56 -10.72 4.91
N GLU A 177 0.55 -11.45 4.97
CA GLU A 177 0.77 -12.50 5.98
C GLU A 177 0.78 -11.96 7.42
N TRP A 178 1.21 -10.70 7.58
CA TRP A 178 1.24 -10.03 8.87
C TRP A 178 -0.11 -9.46 9.29
N LEU A 179 -0.75 -8.67 8.42
CA LEU A 179 -1.99 -7.96 8.74
C LEU A 179 -3.25 -8.78 8.47
N LYS A 180 -3.12 -9.88 7.72
CA LYS A 180 -4.14 -10.90 7.44
C LYS A 180 -5.49 -10.31 7.03
N PRO A 181 -5.55 -9.47 5.97
CA PRO A 181 -6.85 -9.08 5.46
C PRO A 181 -7.63 -10.31 4.97
N LYS A 182 -8.96 -10.26 5.00
CA LYS A 182 -9.78 -11.33 4.41
C LYS A 182 -9.58 -11.40 2.91
N VAL A 183 -9.53 -10.24 2.25
CA VAL A 183 -9.36 -10.12 0.81
C VAL A 183 -8.21 -9.18 0.48
N VAL A 184 -7.39 -9.55 -0.50
CA VAL A 184 -6.51 -8.62 -1.22
C VAL A 184 -7.06 -8.40 -2.63
N CYS A 185 -7.23 -7.15 -3.02
CA CYS A 185 -7.71 -6.77 -4.34
C CYS A 185 -6.61 -6.07 -5.13
N PHE A 186 -6.06 -6.75 -6.14
CA PHE A 186 -5.14 -6.16 -7.10
C PHE A 186 -5.92 -5.36 -8.15
N VAL A 187 -5.66 -4.06 -8.20
CA VAL A 187 -6.38 -3.10 -9.04
C VAL A 187 -5.58 -2.84 -10.30
N GLY A 188 -6.02 -3.46 -11.40
CA GLY A 188 -5.29 -3.54 -12.66
C GLY A 188 -4.62 -4.90 -12.83
N LEU A 189 -4.89 -5.56 -13.97
CA LEU A 189 -4.44 -6.95 -14.20
C LEU A 189 -2.94 -7.05 -14.48
N SER A 190 -2.30 -6.02 -15.02
CA SER A 190 -0.91 -6.09 -15.49
C SER A 190 0.06 -6.40 -14.36
N GLY A 191 -0.05 -5.72 -13.21
CA GLY A 191 0.80 -5.98 -12.05
C GLY A 191 0.69 -7.44 -11.58
N TRP A 192 -0.55 -7.95 -11.41
CA TRP A 192 -0.78 -9.34 -11.02
C TRP A 192 -0.26 -10.35 -12.06
N ARG A 193 -0.45 -10.07 -13.35
CA ARG A 193 0.05 -10.91 -14.44
C ARG A 193 1.57 -11.03 -14.49
N ILE A 194 2.28 -9.98 -14.08
CA ILE A 194 3.75 -9.97 -14.02
C ILE A 194 4.27 -10.84 -12.86
N VAL A 195 3.59 -10.81 -11.71
CA VAL A 195 4.12 -11.37 -10.46
C VAL A 195 3.54 -12.72 -10.07
N SER A 196 2.44 -13.15 -10.72
CA SER A 196 1.76 -14.40 -10.40
C SER A 196 1.31 -15.14 -11.66
N ASN A 197 0.18 -14.77 -12.27
CA ASN A 197 -0.41 -15.52 -13.36
C ASN A 197 -0.56 -14.66 -14.64
N PRO A 198 0.29 -14.86 -15.67
CA PRO A 198 0.26 -14.08 -16.91
C PRO A 198 -1.08 -14.12 -17.67
N LYS A 199 -1.87 -15.18 -17.46
CA LYS A 199 -3.17 -15.40 -18.12
C LYS A 199 -4.37 -14.99 -17.24
N ALA A 200 -4.13 -14.42 -16.06
CA ALA A 200 -5.17 -14.05 -15.11
C ALA A 200 -6.28 -13.21 -15.75
N LYS A 201 -7.51 -13.51 -15.35
CA LYS A 201 -8.73 -12.76 -15.67
C LYS A 201 -9.23 -12.05 -14.42
N ALA A 202 -10.04 -11.02 -14.60
CA ALA A 202 -10.65 -10.32 -13.49
C ALA A 202 -11.61 -11.23 -12.72
N GLY A 203 -11.60 -11.15 -11.39
CA GLY A 203 -12.34 -12.02 -10.49
C GLY A 203 -11.46 -12.62 -9.38
N ILE A 204 -12.01 -13.60 -8.70
CA ILE A 204 -11.30 -14.41 -7.70
C ILE A 204 -10.20 -15.20 -8.42
N GLN A 205 -9.00 -15.24 -7.84
CA GLN A 205 -7.91 -16.07 -8.33
C GLN A 205 -7.88 -17.42 -7.60
N PRO A 206 -7.42 -18.50 -8.25
CA PRO A 206 -7.31 -19.80 -7.60
C PRO A 206 -6.24 -19.80 -6.49
N GLU A 207 -5.20 -18.98 -6.61
CA GLU A 207 -4.16 -18.85 -5.60
C GLU A 207 -4.60 -17.92 -4.45
N SER A 208 -4.34 -18.33 -3.21
CA SER A 208 -4.41 -17.49 -2.02
C SER A 208 -3.03 -17.00 -1.61
N ILE A 209 -2.98 -15.93 -0.80
CA ILE A 209 -1.75 -15.49 -0.10
C ILE A 209 -1.96 -15.77 1.38
N GLY A 210 -1.39 -16.87 1.88
CA GLY A 210 -1.73 -17.39 3.21
C GLY A 210 -3.23 -17.69 3.32
N LEU A 211 -3.90 -17.05 4.28
CA LEU A 211 -5.35 -17.19 4.48
C LEU A 211 -6.18 -16.15 3.70
N THR A 212 -5.53 -15.27 2.92
CA THR A 212 -6.17 -14.16 2.25
C THR A 212 -6.62 -14.56 0.84
N THR A 213 -7.90 -14.34 0.54
CA THR A 213 -8.44 -14.51 -0.81
C THR A 213 -7.89 -13.45 -1.74
N VAL A 214 -7.40 -13.85 -2.91
CA VAL A 214 -6.93 -12.93 -3.94
C VAL A 214 -8.05 -12.62 -4.93
N TYR A 215 -8.27 -11.33 -5.15
CA TYR A 215 -9.16 -10.80 -6.18
C TYR A 215 -8.38 -9.88 -7.12
N VAL A 216 -8.66 -9.95 -8.42
CA VAL A 216 -8.06 -9.06 -9.42
C VAL A 216 -9.17 -8.32 -10.15
N MET A 217 -9.04 -7.01 -10.34
CA MET A 217 -10.05 -6.21 -11.04
C MET A 217 -9.45 -5.31 -12.11
N PRO A 218 -10.23 -4.85 -13.11
CA PRO A 218 -9.76 -3.90 -14.11
C PRO A 218 -9.27 -2.59 -13.49
N HIS A 219 -8.36 -1.91 -14.21
CA HIS A 219 -7.86 -0.62 -13.76
C HIS A 219 -8.96 0.45 -13.86
N PRO A 220 -9.19 1.28 -12.80
CA PRO A 220 -10.33 2.19 -12.72
C PRO A 220 -10.15 3.51 -13.48
N SER A 221 -9.01 3.72 -14.14
CA SER A 221 -8.76 4.91 -14.98
C SER A 221 -9.89 5.12 -15.98
N GLY A 222 -10.32 6.38 -16.16
CA GLY A 222 -11.29 6.75 -17.20
C GLY A 222 -10.81 6.45 -18.63
N LEU A 223 -9.48 6.32 -18.84
CA LEU A 223 -8.89 5.94 -20.12
C LEU A 223 -9.04 4.44 -20.42
N ASN A 224 -9.41 3.62 -19.43
CA ASN A 224 -9.66 2.20 -19.65
C ASN A 224 -11.06 2.02 -20.26
N ALA A 225 -11.12 1.87 -21.58
CA ALA A 225 -12.35 1.64 -22.33
C ALA A 225 -13.00 0.27 -22.02
N HIS A 226 -12.23 -0.69 -21.51
CA HIS A 226 -12.71 -2.07 -21.27
C HIS A 226 -13.41 -2.27 -19.92
N ALA A 227 -13.52 -1.23 -19.10
CA ALA A 227 -14.30 -1.28 -17.86
C ALA A 227 -15.05 0.04 -17.69
N ASN A 228 -16.37 -0.03 -17.57
CA ASN A 228 -17.19 1.12 -17.24
C ASN A 228 -17.45 1.20 -15.72
N LEU A 229 -18.13 2.27 -15.28
CA LEU A 229 -18.43 2.46 -13.85
C LEU A 229 -19.30 1.33 -13.28
N LYS A 230 -20.27 0.81 -14.04
CA LYS A 230 -21.13 -0.31 -13.63
C LYS A 230 -20.33 -1.59 -13.42
N ASP A 231 -19.36 -1.87 -14.29
CA ASP A 231 -18.47 -3.03 -14.16
C ASP A 231 -17.65 -2.93 -12.87
N LEU A 232 -17.07 -1.77 -12.59
CA LEU A 232 -16.27 -1.52 -11.38
C LEU A 232 -17.12 -1.64 -10.10
N ILE A 233 -18.36 -1.16 -10.11
CA ILE A 233 -19.31 -1.36 -9.00
C ILE A 233 -19.55 -2.87 -8.79
N GLY A 234 -19.72 -3.64 -9.86
CA GLY A 234 -19.87 -5.09 -9.79
C GLY A 234 -18.66 -5.80 -9.16
N HIS A 235 -17.44 -5.37 -9.51
CA HIS A 235 -16.21 -5.87 -8.89
C HIS A 235 -16.13 -5.53 -7.40
N PHE A 236 -16.36 -4.27 -7.01
CA PHE A 236 -16.32 -3.88 -5.60
C PHE A 236 -17.42 -4.54 -4.77
N SER A 237 -18.59 -4.79 -5.36
CA SER A 237 -19.67 -5.52 -4.69
C SER A 237 -19.27 -6.98 -4.40
N LYS A 238 -18.54 -7.63 -5.32
CA LYS A 238 -17.96 -8.96 -5.10
C LYS A 238 -16.90 -8.93 -4.01
N VAL A 239 -15.98 -7.96 -4.06
CA VAL A 239 -14.94 -7.77 -3.03
C VAL A 239 -15.56 -7.58 -1.65
N LYS A 240 -16.58 -6.72 -1.52
CA LYS A 240 -17.30 -6.49 -0.26
C LYS A 240 -17.93 -7.78 0.29
N ARG A 241 -18.56 -8.59 -0.56
CA ARG A 241 -19.17 -9.86 -0.12
C ARG A 241 -18.13 -10.88 0.37
N LEU A 242 -16.94 -10.89 -0.24
CA LEU A 242 -15.85 -11.76 0.17
C LEU A 242 -15.18 -11.31 1.47
N SER A 243 -15.29 -10.03 1.82
CA SER A 243 -14.72 -9.45 3.03
C SER A 243 -15.73 -9.26 4.18
N ALA A 244 -17.01 -9.59 3.95
CA ALA A 244 -18.05 -9.62 4.97
C ALA A 244 -17.75 -10.65 6.07
#